data_AF-D3AXX2-F1
#
_entry.id   AF-D3AXX2-F1
#
_cell.length_a   1.000
_cell.length_b   1.000
_cell.length_c   1.000
_cell.angle_alpha   90.00
_cell.angle_beta   90.00
_cell.angle_gamma   90.00
#
_symmetry.space_group_name_H-M   'P 1'
#
loop_
_entity.id
_entity.type
_entity.pdbx_description
1 polymer ?
#
loop_
_entity_poly.entity_id
_entity_poly.type
_entity_poly.pdbx_seq_one_letter_code
_entity_poly.pdbx_strand_id
1 'polypeptide(L)'
;MSGLESFPPKIINQSIANHAYLMIYSSPSDSGTTLAGHYAIVLDIKGETTDANNPKGLMMHMVLLERGVSQIVCCEVHRYDKQQPSTFLNRVIALGRVSKQLDNQGRWRDWAIIVFINFIENHCNGIYTWGSSTNCQNFTRHLVRKLDLVWPDDIPVASDYAPMAIDLVSFYRDIEISSNTN
;
A
#
# COMPACT_ATOMS: atom_id res chain seq x y z
N MET A 1 -2.75 6.97 18.06
CA MET A 1 -2.31 8.32 17.67
C MET A 1 -1.95 8.27 16.20
N SER A 2 -2.55 9.12 15.37
CA SER A 2 -2.46 9.01 13.91
C SER A 2 -1.14 9.55 13.39
N GLY A 3 -0.30 8.67 12.82
CA GLY A 3 0.96 9.02 12.15
C GLY A 3 0.83 9.88 10.88
N LEU A 4 -0.25 10.64 10.71
CA LEU A 4 -0.43 11.58 9.60
C LEU A 4 0.23 12.94 9.86
N GLU A 5 0.65 13.22 11.08
CA GLU A 5 1.20 14.52 11.50
C GLU A 5 2.69 14.70 11.17
N SER A 6 3.38 13.66 10.70
CA SER A 6 4.83 13.68 10.42
C SER A 6 5.21 14.07 9.00
N PHE A 7 4.27 14.54 8.17
CA PHE A 7 4.60 15.04 6.84
C PHE A 7 5.25 16.43 6.90
N PRO A 8 6.21 16.75 6.01
CA PRO A 8 6.75 18.08 5.90
C PRO A 8 5.66 19.12 5.63
N PRO A 9 5.80 20.34 6.18
CA PRO A 9 4.80 21.39 6.04
C PRO A 9 4.71 21.94 4.62
N LYS A 10 5.71 21.68 3.77
CA LYS A 10 5.81 22.17 2.38
C LYS A 10 6.24 21.04 1.45
N ILE A 11 5.99 21.22 0.15
CA ILE A 11 6.56 20.34 -0.87
C ILE A 11 8.08 20.52 -0.87
N ILE A 12 8.82 19.42 -0.78
CA ILE A 12 10.29 19.38 -0.79
C ILE A 12 10.80 19.37 -2.23
N ASN A 13 10.21 18.52 -3.07
CA ASN A 13 10.60 18.40 -4.48
C ASN A 13 9.38 18.34 -5.40
N GLN A 14 9.17 19.41 -6.17
CA GLN A 14 8.02 19.54 -7.07
C GLN A 14 8.04 18.53 -8.23
N SER A 15 9.20 18.00 -8.63
CA SER A 15 9.31 17.06 -9.76
C SER A 15 8.78 15.67 -9.44
N ILE A 16 8.76 15.29 -8.16
CA ILE A 16 8.30 13.99 -7.68
C ILE A 16 7.11 14.07 -6.72
N ALA A 17 6.68 15.27 -6.35
CA ALA A 17 5.46 15.46 -5.58
C ALA A 17 4.25 14.84 -6.31
N ASN A 18 3.45 14.11 -5.54
CA ASN A 18 2.34 13.26 -5.99
C ASN A 18 2.75 12.11 -6.92
N HIS A 19 3.99 11.62 -6.84
CA HIS A 19 4.34 10.35 -7.47
C HIS A 19 3.82 9.17 -6.64
N ALA A 20 3.29 8.17 -7.33
CA ALA A 20 2.88 6.91 -6.73
C ALA A 20 3.91 5.82 -7.04
N TYR A 21 4.09 4.94 -6.07
CA TYR A 21 4.99 3.80 -6.12
C TYR A 21 4.21 2.54 -5.74
N LEU A 22 4.31 1.51 -6.56
CA LEU A 22 3.83 0.17 -6.23
C LEU A 22 4.91 -0.54 -5.41
N MET A 23 4.54 -0.96 -4.21
CA MET A 23 5.37 -1.73 -3.30
C MET A 23 4.92 -3.20 -3.33
N ILE A 24 5.86 -4.11 -3.57
CA ILE A 24 5.62 -5.55 -3.60
C ILE A 24 6.52 -6.20 -2.55
N TYR A 25 5.90 -6.81 -1.55
CA TYR A 25 6.60 -7.51 -0.48
C TYR A 25 6.54 -9.02 -0.71
N SER A 26 7.64 -9.73 -0.50
CA SER A 26 7.66 -11.20 -0.53
C SER A 26 7.02 -11.77 0.75
N SER A 27 6.43 -12.96 0.63
CA SER A 27 5.97 -13.73 1.77
C SER A 27 6.99 -14.84 2.09
N PRO A 28 7.26 -15.16 3.38
CA PRO A 28 8.18 -16.24 3.75
C PRO A 28 7.83 -17.62 3.17
N SER A 29 6.59 -17.84 2.72
CA SER A 29 6.11 -19.07 2.09
C SER A 29 6.35 -19.14 0.58
N ASP A 30 7.06 -18.17 -0.02
CA ASP A 30 7.40 -18.17 -1.45
C ASP A 30 8.42 -19.26 -1.79
N SER A 31 7.93 -20.44 -2.19
CA SER A 31 8.71 -21.46 -2.91
C SER A 31 8.92 -21.03 -4.37
N GLY A 32 9.85 -20.12 -4.58
CA GLY A 32 10.67 -19.95 -5.80
C GLY A 32 10.00 -19.66 -7.17
N THR A 33 8.67 -19.71 -7.33
CA THR A 33 8.03 -19.59 -8.66
C THR A 33 6.72 -18.80 -8.69
N THR A 34 6.09 -18.52 -7.55
CA THR A 34 4.89 -17.68 -7.45
C THR A 34 5.22 -16.37 -6.76
N LEU A 35 5.00 -15.23 -7.42
CA LEU A 35 5.05 -13.89 -6.80
C LEU A 35 3.82 -13.69 -5.87
N ALA A 36 3.74 -14.47 -4.80
CA ALA A 36 2.67 -14.37 -3.80
C ALA A 36 3.11 -13.39 -2.69
N GLY A 37 2.69 -12.12 -2.82
CA GLY A 37 3.20 -11.03 -2.00
C GLY A 37 2.13 -10.10 -1.44
N HIS A 38 2.57 -9.18 -0.56
CA HIS A 38 1.75 -8.04 -0.16
C HIS A 38 1.89 -6.92 -1.18
N TYR A 39 0.79 -6.30 -1.54
CA TYR A 39 0.78 -5.18 -2.47
C TYR A 39 0.29 -3.92 -1.74
N ALA A 40 1.02 -2.83 -1.94
CA ALA A 40 0.68 -1.52 -1.39
C ALA A 40 1.02 -0.41 -2.37
N ILE A 41 0.35 0.74 -2.25
CA ILE A 41 0.75 1.98 -2.91
C ILE A 41 1.36 2.91 -1.87
N VAL A 42 2.51 3.50 -2.19
CA VAL A 42 3.04 4.67 -1.48
C VAL A 42 2.84 5.89 -2.37
N LEU A 43 2.15 6.91 -1.85
CA LEU A 43 1.94 8.19 -2.52
C LEU A 43 2.84 9.25 -1.90
N ASP A 44 3.82 9.74 -2.64
CA ASP A 44 4.74 10.79 -2.20
C ASP A 44 4.11 12.18 -2.35
N ILE A 45 3.20 12.52 -1.44
CA ILE A 45 2.42 13.77 -1.46
C ILE A 45 3.33 15.02 -1.43
N LYS A 46 4.49 14.94 -0.76
CA LYS A 46 5.37 16.10 -0.51
C LYS A 46 6.67 16.07 -1.31
N GLY A 47 6.92 15.04 -2.12
CA GLY A 47 8.14 14.88 -2.91
C GLY A 47 9.37 14.67 -2.04
N GLU A 48 9.26 13.81 -1.03
CA GLU A 48 10.31 13.53 -0.03
C GLU A 48 11.21 12.36 -0.40
N THR A 49 10.81 11.58 -1.41
CA THR A 49 11.55 10.40 -1.85
C THR A 49 12.90 10.81 -2.44
N THR A 50 13.97 10.38 -1.79
CA THR A 50 15.35 10.58 -2.25
C THR A 50 15.92 9.34 -2.94
N ASP A 51 15.36 8.16 -2.63
CA ASP A 51 15.70 6.88 -3.25
C ASP A 51 14.41 6.23 -3.77
N ALA A 52 14.33 6.03 -5.08
CA ALA A 52 13.15 5.46 -5.72
C ALA A 52 12.88 4.00 -5.31
N ASN A 53 13.87 3.28 -4.77
CA ASN A 53 13.70 1.93 -4.23
C ASN A 53 13.20 1.92 -2.78
N ASN A 54 13.19 3.08 -2.11
CA ASN A 54 12.72 3.25 -0.73
C ASN A 54 11.86 4.53 -0.65
N PRO A 55 10.67 4.54 -1.29
CA PRO A 55 9.84 5.74 -1.39
C PRO A 55 9.29 6.15 -0.03
N LYS A 56 9.00 7.45 0.12
CA LYS A 56 8.36 8.00 1.31
C LYS A 56 7.03 8.60 0.93
N GLY A 57 6.06 8.52 1.83
CA GLY A 57 4.74 9.06 1.54
C GLY A 57 3.64 8.48 2.39
N LEU A 58 2.44 8.53 1.85
CA LEU A 58 1.27 7.92 2.45
C LEU A 58 1.10 6.52 1.86
N MET A 59 1.26 5.48 2.68
CA MET A 59 1.03 4.11 2.29
C MET A 59 -0.46 3.79 2.39
N MET A 60 -1.01 3.14 1.35
CA MET A 60 -2.39 2.68 1.25
C MET A 60 -2.40 1.22 0.81
N HIS A 61 -3.08 0.38 1.57
CA HIS A 61 -3.17 -1.05 1.26
C HIS A 61 -4.32 -1.74 2.02
N MET A 62 -4.66 -2.95 1.59
CA MET A 62 -5.65 -3.80 2.25
C MET A 62 -4.95 -4.82 3.14
N VAL A 63 -5.43 -5.00 4.35
CA VAL A 63 -4.88 -5.93 5.35
C VAL A 63 -6.00 -6.69 6.06
N LEU A 64 -5.64 -7.70 6.85
CA LEU A 64 -6.57 -8.37 7.77
C LEU A 64 -6.76 -7.51 9.03
N LEU A 65 -8.01 -7.35 9.46
CA LEU A 65 -8.36 -6.56 10.65
C LEU A 65 -7.71 -7.12 11.93
N GLU A 66 -7.77 -8.44 12.11
CA GLU A 66 -7.12 -9.15 13.22
C GLU A 66 -6.46 -10.42 12.73
N ARG A 67 -5.13 -10.49 12.84
CA ARG A 67 -4.36 -11.59 12.25
C ARG A 67 -4.39 -12.86 13.06
N GLY A 68 -4.48 -13.99 12.35
CA GLY A 68 -4.61 -15.32 12.95
C GLY A 68 -5.97 -15.56 13.63
N VAL A 69 -6.82 -14.52 13.70
CA VAL A 69 -8.12 -14.54 14.37
C VAL A 69 -9.25 -14.38 13.35
N SER A 70 -9.10 -13.46 12.40
CA SER A 70 -10.14 -13.09 11.46
C SER A 70 -9.63 -13.08 10.02
N GLN A 71 -10.53 -13.42 9.10
CA GLN A 71 -10.34 -13.22 7.66
C GLN A 71 -10.96 -11.90 7.19
N ILE A 72 -11.51 -11.08 8.09
CA ILE A 72 -12.08 -9.79 7.72
C ILE A 72 -10.97 -8.84 7.26
N VAL A 73 -11.17 -8.20 6.12
CA VAL A 73 -10.25 -7.23 5.54
C VAL A 73 -10.63 -5.79 5.88
N CYS A 74 -9.63 -4.93 5.96
CA CYS A 74 -9.79 -3.49 6.06
C CYS A 74 -8.76 -2.76 5.19
N CYS A 75 -8.96 -1.46 4.98
CA CYS A 75 -7.95 -0.60 4.39
C CYS A 75 -7.18 0.15 5.46
N GLU A 76 -5.87 0.04 5.41
CA GLU A 76 -4.98 0.85 6.23
C GLU A 76 -4.32 1.94 5.41
N VAL A 77 -4.21 3.11 6.05
CA VAL A 77 -3.57 4.29 5.49
C VAL A 77 -2.73 4.95 6.56
N HIS A 78 -1.42 4.98 6.36
CA HIS A 78 -0.46 5.49 7.35
C HIS A 78 0.75 6.10 6.65
N ARG A 79 1.52 6.92 7.38
CA ARG A 79 2.80 7.44 6.91
C ARG A 79 3.80 6.31 6.75
N TYR A 80 4.50 6.30 5.63
CA TYR A 80 5.63 5.44 5.37
C TYR A 80 6.86 6.30 5.09
N ASP A 81 7.88 6.16 5.93
CA ASP A 81 9.12 6.96 5.89
C ASP A 81 10.39 6.13 6.05
N LYS A 82 10.28 4.79 5.98
CA LYS A 82 11.40 3.88 6.17
C LYS A 82 12.47 4.12 5.12
N GLN A 83 13.68 4.36 5.59
CA GLN A 83 14.86 4.53 4.73
C GLN A 83 15.76 3.29 4.71
N GLN A 84 15.55 2.35 5.63
CA GLN A 84 16.33 1.12 5.65
C GLN A 84 15.65 0.07 4.77
N PRO A 85 16.43 -0.67 3.94
CA PRO A 85 15.91 -1.74 3.11
C PRO A 85 15.18 -2.77 3.97
N SER A 86 13.89 -2.96 3.73
CA SER A 86 13.18 -4.09 4.34
C SER A 86 13.62 -5.37 3.65
N THR A 87 14.00 -6.38 4.42
CA THR A 87 14.33 -7.72 3.88
C THR A 87 13.15 -8.40 3.20
N PHE A 88 11.93 -7.88 3.41
CA PHE A 88 10.70 -8.36 2.80
C PHE A 88 10.26 -7.53 1.59
N LEU A 89 10.85 -6.34 1.38
CA LEU A 89 10.53 -5.55 0.20
C LEU A 89 11.25 -6.15 -1.00
N ASN A 90 10.48 -6.85 -1.83
CA ASN A 90 11.01 -7.53 -3.01
C ASN A 90 11.24 -6.53 -4.15
N ARG A 91 10.24 -5.67 -4.41
CA ARG A 91 10.27 -4.77 -5.55
C ARG A 91 9.52 -3.47 -5.30
N VAL A 92 10.06 -2.39 -5.86
CA VAL A 92 9.39 -1.10 -5.99
C VAL A 92 9.29 -0.73 -7.46
N ILE A 93 8.12 -0.25 -7.87
CA ILE A 93 7.88 0.22 -9.24
C ILE A 93 7.31 1.62 -9.18
N ALA A 94 7.99 2.60 -9.76
CA ALA A 94 7.45 3.94 -9.93
C ALA A 94 6.31 3.89 -10.95
N LEU A 95 5.09 4.24 -10.52
CA LEU A 95 3.91 4.27 -11.38
C LEU A 95 3.74 5.64 -12.07
N GLY A 96 4.41 6.67 -11.57
CA GLY A 96 4.38 8.03 -12.11
C GLY A 96 3.51 8.98 -11.29
N ARG A 97 3.22 10.14 -11.87
CA ARG A 97 2.49 11.23 -11.21
C ARG A 97 0.99 11.00 -11.24
N VAL A 98 0.36 11.14 -10.08
CA VAL A 98 -1.10 11.12 -9.94
C VAL A 98 -1.70 12.44 -10.43
N SER A 99 -2.74 12.34 -11.26
CA SER A 99 -3.51 13.49 -11.77
C SER A 99 -4.30 14.19 -10.65
N LYS A 100 -4.90 13.38 -9.77
CA LYS A 100 -5.69 13.82 -8.62
C LYS A 100 -4.83 14.62 -7.65
N GLN A 101 -5.35 15.79 -7.28
CA GLN A 101 -4.76 16.66 -6.26
C GLN A 101 -5.74 16.75 -5.10
N LEU A 102 -5.28 16.41 -3.90
CA LEU A 102 -6.01 16.63 -2.64
C LEU A 102 -5.14 17.47 -1.72
N ASP A 103 -5.78 18.37 -0.99
CA ASP A 103 -5.09 19.47 -0.28
C ASP A 103 -4.17 19.00 0.85
N ASN A 104 -4.46 17.84 1.45
CA ASN A 104 -3.68 17.28 2.56
C ASN A 104 -3.79 15.76 2.66
N GLN A 105 -2.91 15.17 3.48
CA GLN A 105 -2.81 13.75 3.75
C GLN A 105 -4.05 13.14 4.42
N GLY A 106 -4.79 13.93 5.22
CA GLY A 106 -6.06 13.49 5.81
C GLY A 106 -7.11 13.23 4.72
N ARG A 107 -7.24 14.14 3.75
CA ARG A 107 -8.12 13.94 2.59
C ARG A 107 -7.74 12.72 1.76
N TRP A 108 -6.45 12.46 1.57
CA TRP A 108 -5.98 11.24 0.90
C TRP A 108 -6.35 9.97 1.66
N ARG A 109 -6.28 9.99 3.00
CA ARG A 109 -6.74 8.88 3.84
C ARG A 109 -8.23 8.63 3.68
N ASP A 110 -9.05 9.67 3.84
CA ASP A 110 -10.51 9.54 3.68
C ASP A 110 -10.86 9.01 2.30
N TRP A 111 -10.19 9.54 1.26
CA TRP A 111 -10.36 9.10 -0.11
C TRP A 111 -10.02 7.61 -0.29
N ALA A 112 -8.90 7.13 0.24
CA ALA A 112 -8.51 5.73 0.12
C ALA A 112 -9.50 4.79 0.83
N ILE A 113 -10.03 5.19 1.98
CA ILE A 113 -11.08 4.44 2.69
C ILE A 113 -12.38 4.39 1.87
N ILE A 114 -12.78 5.51 1.27
CA ILE A 114 -13.96 5.55 0.38
C ILE A 114 -13.74 4.66 -0.86
N VAL A 115 -12.54 4.66 -1.44
CA VAL A 115 -12.19 3.77 -2.55
C VAL A 115 -12.25 2.30 -2.13
N PHE A 116 -11.79 1.97 -0.92
CA PHE A 116 -11.90 0.62 -0.37
C PHE A 116 -13.35 0.17 -0.21
N ILE A 117 -14.22 0.99 0.40
CA ILE A 117 -15.64 0.65 0.58
C ILE A 117 -16.29 0.41 -0.78
N ASN A 118 -16.07 1.31 -1.75
CA ASN A 118 -16.56 1.15 -3.11
C ASN A 118 -16.03 -0.10 -3.82
N PHE A 119 -14.78 -0.48 -3.56
CA PHE A 119 -14.20 -1.71 -4.07
C PHE A 119 -14.95 -2.92 -3.49
N ILE A 120 -15.15 -2.97 -2.17
CA ILE A 120 -15.86 -4.08 -1.52
C ILE A 120 -17.29 -4.20 -2.04
N GLU A 121 -18.04 -3.10 -2.10
CA GLU A 121 -19.44 -3.10 -2.51
C GLU A 121 -19.60 -3.48 -3.99
N ASN A 122 -18.81 -2.87 -4.88
CA ASN A 122 -19.03 -2.98 -6.33
C ASN A 122 -18.20 -4.07 -7.03
N HIS A 123 -17.09 -4.53 -6.42
CA HIS A 123 -16.18 -5.53 -7.04
C HIS A 123 -16.12 -6.82 -6.24
N CYS A 124 -16.40 -6.77 -4.93
CA CYS A 124 -16.41 -7.94 -4.06
C CYS A 124 -17.82 -8.35 -3.63
N ASN A 125 -18.87 -7.75 -4.18
CA ASN A 125 -20.28 -8.03 -3.84
C ASN A 125 -20.57 -7.88 -2.33
N GLY A 126 -19.94 -6.91 -1.67
CA GLY A 126 -20.09 -6.69 -0.23
C GLY A 126 -19.34 -7.70 0.65
N ILE A 127 -18.49 -8.56 0.08
CA ILE A 127 -17.72 -9.55 0.85
C ILE A 127 -16.47 -8.91 1.45
N TYR A 128 -16.48 -8.77 2.78
CA TYR A 128 -15.37 -8.25 3.58
C TYR A 128 -14.38 -9.31 4.06
N THR A 129 -14.49 -10.56 3.60
CA THR A 129 -13.53 -11.61 3.98
C THR A 129 -12.49 -11.82 2.89
N TRP A 130 -11.25 -12.09 3.29
CA TRP A 130 -10.15 -12.38 2.38
C TRP A 130 -10.52 -13.52 1.43
N GLY A 131 -10.20 -13.34 0.15
CA GLY A 131 -10.53 -14.31 -0.87
C GLY A 131 -9.96 -13.95 -2.23
N SER A 132 -10.43 -14.69 -3.23
CA SER A 132 -10.03 -14.54 -4.62
C SER A 132 -10.25 -13.13 -5.17
N SER A 133 -11.46 -12.62 -5.02
CA SER A 133 -11.82 -11.25 -5.42
C SER A 133 -11.38 -10.21 -4.39
N THR A 134 -11.28 -10.58 -3.12
CA THR A 134 -11.08 -9.69 -1.98
C THR A 134 -9.69 -9.90 -1.38
N ASN A 135 -8.66 -9.41 -2.07
CA ASN A 135 -7.26 -9.49 -1.61
C ASN A 135 -6.47 -8.21 -1.91
N CYS A 136 -5.27 -8.12 -1.32
CA CYS A 136 -4.43 -6.93 -1.44
C CYS A 136 -4.00 -6.60 -2.87
N GLN A 137 -3.73 -7.59 -3.72
CA GLN A 137 -3.33 -7.33 -5.11
C GLN A 137 -4.51 -6.74 -5.90
N ASN A 138 -5.69 -7.36 -5.82
CA ASN A 138 -6.88 -6.89 -6.52
C ASN A 138 -7.31 -5.49 -6.05
N PHE A 139 -7.23 -5.21 -4.76
CA PHE A 139 -7.48 -3.87 -4.24
C PHE A 139 -6.41 -2.86 -4.69
N THR A 140 -5.13 -3.22 -4.66
CA THR A 140 -4.04 -2.33 -5.13
C THR A 140 -4.20 -2.01 -6.62
N ARG A 141 -4.58 -3.00 -7.43
CA ARG A 141 -4.92 -2.79 -8.86
C ARG A 141 -6.10 -1.84 -9.02
N HIS A 142 -7.13 -1.98 -8.18
CA HIS A 142 -8.26 -1.06 -8.16
C HIS A 142 -7.82 0.37 -7.80
N LEU A 143 -6.97 0.53 -6.78
CA LEU A 143 -6.39 1.82 -6.40
C LEU A 143 -5.59 2.46 -7.55
N VAL A 144 -4.71 1.71 -8.21
CA VAL A 144 -3.92 2.19 -9.35
C VAL A 144 -4.83 2.78 -10.44
N ARG A 145 -5.93 2.08 -10.78
CA ARG A 145 -6.93 2.58 -11.74
C ARG A 145 -7.62 3.84 -11.24
N LYS A 146 -7.96 3.92 -9.95
CA LYS A 146 -8.62 5.11 -9.34
C LYS A 146 -7.69 6.32 -9.22
N LEU A 147 -6.38 6.11 -9.34
CA LEU A 147 -5.36 7.16 -9.41
C LEU A 147 -5.07 7.60 -10.87
N ASP A 148 -5.79 7.06 -11.85
CA ASP A 148 -5.54 7.24 -13.28
C ASP A 148 -4.13 6.79 -13.72
N LEU A 149 -3.61 5.74 -13.06
CA LEU A 149 -2.30 5.15 -13.36
C LEU A 149 -2.45 3.80 -14.07
N VAL A 150 -1.36 3.34 -14.66
CA VAL A 150 -1.30 2.07 -15.39
C VAL A 150 -0.69 0.99 -14.50
N TRP A 151 -1.34 -0.18 -14.44
CA TRP A 151 -0.77 -1.34 -13.76
C TRP A 151 0.36 -1.93 -14.61
N PRO A 152 1.53 -2.27 -14.04
CA PRO A 152 2.64 -2.82 -14.81
C PRO A 152 2.29 -4.17 -15.46
N ASP A 153 2.54 -4.31 -16.77
CA ASP A 153 2.19 -5.51 -17.55
C ASP A 153 2.97 -6.76 -17.13
N ASP A 154 4.15 -6.57 -16.54
CA ASP A 154 5.05 -7.62 -16.08
C ASP A 154 4.71 -8.18 -14.69
N ILE A 155 3.68 -7.63 -14.02
CA ILE A 155 3.18 -8.14 -12.74
C ILE A 155 1.94 -9.01 -13.00
N PRO A 156 2.07 -10.35 -12.93
CA PRO A 156 0.97 -11.25 -13.20
C PRO A 156 -0.14 -11.07 -12.16
N VAL A 157 -1.39 -11.19 -12.62
CA VAL A 157 -2.55 -11.24 -11.75
C VAL A 157 -2.60 -12.61 -11.13
N ALA A 158 -2.37 -12.71 -9.82
CA ALA A 158 -2.48 -13.98 -9.12
C ALA A 158 -3.96 -14.41 -9.12
N SER A 159 -4.25 -15.57 -9.70
CA SER A 159 -5.59 -16.16 -9.80
C SER A 159 -5.97 -16.97 -8.56
N ASP A 160 -5.65 -16.45 -7.37
CA ASP A 160 -6.15 -16.90 -6.05
C ASP A 160 -5.31 -17.90 -5.23
N TYR A 161 -5.67 -17.87 -3.93
CA TYR A 161 -5.75 -18.98 -2.96
C TYR A 161 -4.72 -19.16 -1.85
N ALA A 162 -3.67 -18.36 -1.79
CA ALA A 162 -2.87 -18.39 -0.57
C ALA A 162 -3.34 -17.24 0.34
N PRO A 163 -4.04 -17.51 1.47
CA PRO A 163 -4.05 -16.59 2.60
C PRO A 163 -2.61 -16.54 3.10
N MET A 164 -1.75 -15.84 2.39
CA MET A 164 -0.38 -15.69 2.79
C MET A 164 -0.47 -14.77 3.98
N ALA A 165 -0.35 -15.37 5.15
CA ALA A 165 0.37 -14.83 6.27
C ALA A 165 1.70 -14.24 5.75
N ILE A 166 1.62 -13.09 5.10
CA ILE A 166 2.63 -12.07 5.31
C ILE A 166 2.66 -12.00 6.82
N ASP A 167 3.80 -12.33 7.41
CA ASP A 167 4.06 -12.04 8.80
C ASP A 167 4.08 -10.51 8.90
N LEU A 168 2.89 -9.92 8.86
CA LEU A 168 2.69 -8.52 8.92
C LEU A 168 3.10 -8.07 10.35
N VAL A 169 3.48 -8.97 11.29
CA VAL A 169 4.04 -8.60 12.61
C VAL A 169 5.45 -8.12 12.36
N SER A 170 6.23 -8.73 11.48
CA SER A 170 7.48 -8.13 11.02
C SER A 170 7.24 -6.82 10.25
N PHE A 171 6.29 -6.79 9.30
CA PHE A 171 5.94 -5.58 8.55
C PHE A 171 5.49 -4.43 9.46
N TYR A 172 4.60 -4.69 10.43
CA TYR A 172 4.11 -3.70 11.40
C TYR A 172 5.09 -3.45 12.53
N ARG A 173 5.88 -4.41 13.01
CA ARG A 173 6.99 -4.14 13.95
C ARG A 173 7.93 -3.14 13.30
N ASP A 174 8.25 -3.37 12.03
CA ASP A 174 9.08 -2.45 11.29
C ASP A 174 8.36 -1.08 11.11
N ILE A 175 7.01 -1.01 11.02
CA ILE A 175 6.22 0.25 10.94
C ILE A 175 6.03 0.94 12.31
N GLU A 176 5.89 0.18 13.40
CA GLU A 176 5.72 0.67 14.77
C GLU A 176 7.03 1.24 15.31
N ILE A 177 8.17 0.64 14.94
CA ILE A 177 9.50 1.19 15.24
C ILE A 177 9.66 2.58 14.59
N SER A 178 9.10 2.82 13.39
CA SER A 178 9.13 4.15 12.75
C SER A 178 8.20 5.19 13.41
N SER A 179 7.15 4.77 14.14
CA SER A 179 6.27 5.69 14.87
C SER A 179 6.72 6.04 16.30
N ASN A 180 7.65 5.25 16.88
CA ASN A 180 8.08 5.39 18.28
C ASN A 180 9.52 5.93 18.44
N THR A 181 10.18 6.35 17.37
CA THR A 181 11.58 6.87 17.39
C THR A 181 11.70 8.40 17.33
N ASN A 182 10.66 9.13 17.76
CA ASN A 182 10.75 10.57 18.05
C ASN A 182 10.80 10.84 19.56
#